data_AF-A0A915UQV2-F1
#
_entry.id   AF-A0A915UQV2-F1
#
_cell.length_a   1.000
_cell.length_b   1.000
_cell.length_c   1.000
_cell.angle_alpha   90.00
_cell.angle_beta   90.00
_cell.angle_gamma   90.00
#
_symmetry.space_group_name_H-M   'P 1'
#
loop_
_entity.id
_entity.type
_entity.pdbx_description
1 polymer ?
#
loop_
_entity_poly.entity_id
_entity_poly.type
_entity_poly.pdbx_seq_one_letter_code
_entity_poly.pdbx_strand_id
1 'polypeptide(L)'
;MRTLWLVGLAAVVSLGSAQTRTQRGATQQEDGRVPIAQAAQELARKFSVQIVVDPALTLRVNPPKADDLERALDEMTAQARDVVWRKVYTNKVLGAEPNAEQIISAVRALITIELGGVMVVNPRAATLNSFVANYPAPPDLENTLEQMQPPFSAKPVYVILNPKPQSATALRGSKTEQFAQMQQQLMDLLAKMSPEERQQALQSAMSMWMNADPNLRNQMIFEGMRMSFEYWQTLSPEQQREMMEMGRKFFEQYFGGGGMPDL
;
A
#
# COMPACT_ATOMS: atom_id res chain seq x y z
N MET A 1 -11.29 -40.12 0.17
CA MET A 1 -10.49 -40.33 -1.07
C MET A 1 -9.85 -38.99 -1.39
N ARG A 2 -8.52 -38.81 -1.20
CA ARG A 2 -7.44 -38.91 -2.24
C ARG A 2 -7.80 -38.07 -3.47
N THR A 3 -7.04 -37.09 -4.00
CA THR A 3 -5.58 -36.89 -4.20
C THR A 3 -5.45 -35.47 -4.83
N LEU A 4 -4.62 -34.49 -4.44
CA LEU A 4 -3.14 -34.33 -4.50
C LEU A 4 -2.53 -34.47 -5.91
N TRP A 5 -2.00 -33.36 -6.46
CA TRP A 5 -0.83 -33.14 -7.36
C TRP A 5 -0.65 -31.60 -7.42
N LEU A 6 0.34 -30.87 -6.87
CA LEU A 6 1.82 -30.88 -6.81
C LEU A 6 2.54 -30.82 -8.17
N VAL A 7 3.21 -29.66 -8.39
CA VAL A 7 4.60 -29.43 -8.91
C VAL A 7 4.87 -29.92 -10.34
N GLY A 8 5.41 -29.16 -11.30
CA GLY A 8 6.50 -28.17 -11.30
C GLY A 8 7.64 -28.69 -12.22
N LEU A 9 8.46 -27.79 -12.79
CA LEU A 9 9.72 -28.03 -13.56
C LEU A 9 9.55 -28.68 -14.96
N ALA A 10 10.34 -28.43 -16.02
CA ALA A 10 11.45 -27.51 -16.32
C ALA A 10 11.81 -27.60 -17.82
N ALA A 11 12.54 -26.57 -18.30
CA ALA A 11 13.71 -26.65 -19.20
C ALA A 11 13.62 -27.02 -20.72
N VAL A 12 14.00 -26.02 -21.56
CA VAL A 12 15.03 -25.96 -22.66
C VAL A 12 14.98 -27.05 -23.78
N VAL A 13 15.14 -26.86 -25.10
CA VAL A 13 16.14 -26.24 -26.02
C VAL A 13 15.52 -26.35 -27.44
N SER A 14 15.59 -25.42 -28.41
CA SER A 14 16.67 -25.19 -29.43
C SER A 14 16.19 -24.10 -30.43
N LEU A 15 16.94 -23.00 -30.64
CA LEU A 15 17.99 -22.69 -31.64
C LEU A 15 17.54 -22.52 -33.12
N GLY A 16 17.84 -21.33 -33.66
CA GLY A 16 17.91 -21.02 -35.11
C GLY A 16 17.61 -19.54 -35.44
N SER A 17 18.54 -18.60 -35.18
CA SER A 17 19.30 -17.78 -36.16
C SER A 17 18.48 -17.14 -37.30
N ALA A 18 18.60 -15.88 -37.70
CA ALA A 18 19.42 -14.72 -37.37
C ALA A 18 18.88 -13.54 -38.22
N GLN A 19 18.86 -12.30 -37.72
CA GLN A 19 19.14 -11.12 -38.56
C GLN A 19 19.30 -9.80 -37.78
N THR A 20 20.47 -9.20 -38.00
CA THR A 20 20.77 -7.76 -38.07
C THR A 20 20.86 -6.92 -36.78
N ARG A 21 22.06 -6.96 -36.20
CA ARG A 21 22.92 -5.82 -35.82
C ARG A 21 22.31 -4.42 -36.02
N THR A 22 21.92 -3.79 -34.91
CA THR A 22 22.17 -2.35 -34.68
C THR A 22 22.72 -2.20 -33.27
N GLN A 23 24.05 -2.18 -33.16
CA GLN A 23 24.75 -1.69 -31.98
C GLN A 23 24.49 -0.18 -31.88
N ARG A 24 23.60 0.21 -30.98
CA ARG A 24 23.71 1.48 -30.27
C ARG A 24 24.09 1.13 -28.84
N GLY A 25 25.38 1.20 -28.55
CA GLY A 25 25.91 1.01 -27.22
C GLY A 25 25.33 2.06 -26.28
N ALA A 26 24.33 1.67 -25.51
CA ALA A 26 24.19 2.14 -24.16
C ALA A 26 24.88 1.08 -23.29
N THR A 27 26.14 1.30 -22.98
CA THR A 27 26.75 0.70 -21.79
C THR A 27 25.93 1.21 -20.60
N GLN A 28 24.84 0.51 -20.27
CA GLN A 28 24.29 0.51 -18.92
C GLN A 28 25.39 -0.10 -18.07
N GLN A 29 26.24 0.79 -17.55
CA GLN A 29 27.14 0.47 -16.46
C GLN A 29 26.27 -0.17 -15.38
N GLU A 30 26.44 -1.46 -15.12
CA GLU A 30 25.80 -2.10 -13.98
C GLU A 30 26.25 -1.31 -12.75
N ASP A 31 25.35 -0.47 -12.21
CA ASP A 31 25.60 0.43 -11.08
C ASP A 31 25.91 -0.34 -9.77
N GLY A 32 26.17 -1.66 -9.83
CA GLY A 32 26.40 -2.55 -8.69
C GLY A 32 25.17 -2.75 -7.78
N ARG A 33 24.11 -1.96 -7.99
CA ARG A 33 22.90 -1.98 -7.17
C ARG A 33 21.99 -3.13 -7.55
N VAL A 34 21.54 -3.87 -6.54
CA VAL A 34 20.60 -4.98 -6.65
C VAL A 34 19.23 -4.58 -6.07
N PRO A 35 18.12 -5.24 -6.46
CA PRO A 35 16.84 -5.04 -5.78
C PRO A 35 16.97 -5.25 -4.27
N ILE A 36 16.34 -4.40 -3.46
CA ILE A 36 16.43 -4.52 -1.99
C ILE A 36 15.96 -5.89 -1.48
N ALA A 37 14.95 -6.49 -2.12
CA ALA A 37 14.49 -7.84 -1.82
C ALA A 37 15.59 -8.90 -2.03
N GLN A 38 16.43 -8.72 -3.06
CA GLN A 38 17.56 -9.62 -3.32
C GLN A 38 18.65 -9.44 -2.26
N ALA A 39 19.05 -8.19 -1.97
CA ALA A 39 20.05 -7.91 -0.93
C ALA A 39 19.62 -8.48 0.44
N ALA A 40 18.35 -8.30 0.81
CA ALA A 40 17.79 -8.86 2.02
C ALA A 40 17.81 -10.40 2.01
N GLN A 41 17.54 -11.05 0.88
CA GLN A 41 17.62 -12.50 0.78
C GLN A 41 19.06 -13.02 0.95
N GLU A 42 20.05 -12.30 0.42
CA GLU A 42 21.46 -12.64 0.61
C GLU A 42 21.89 -12.50 2.07
N LEU A 43 21.45 -11.44 2.75
CA LEU A 43 21.64 -11.28 4.20
C LEU A 43 20.97 -12.39 5.02
N ALA A 44 19.72 -12.72 4.69
CA ALA A 44 18.97 -13.78 5.36
C ALA A 44 19.71 -15.11 5.31
N ARG A 45 20.32 -15.43 4.15
CA ARG A 45 21.16 -16.62 3.97
C ARG A 45 22.49 -16.52 4.71
N LYS A 46 23.21 -15.40 4.59
CA LYS A 46 24.52 -15.17 5.24
C LYS A 46 24.42 -15.36 6.75
N PHE A 47 23.37 -14.81 7.36
CA PHE A 47 23.18 -14.79 8.82
C PHE A 47 22.23 -15.87 9.34
N SER A 48 21.65 -16.71 8.45
CA SER A 48 20.68 -17.75 8.82
C SER A 48 19.49 -17.23 9.62
N VAL A 49 18.93 -16.09 9.19
CA VAL A 49 17.79 -15.40 9.83
C VAL A 49 16.62 -15.24 8.88
N GLN A 50 15.44 -14.97 9.44
CA GLN A 50 14.26 -14.60 8.64
C GLN A 50 14.21 -13.09 8.43
N ILE A 51 14.24 -12.67 7.16
CA ILE A 51 14.04 -11.27 6.76
C ILE A 51 12.81 -11.18 5.87
N VAL A 52 11.88 -10.30 6.24
CA VAL A 52 10.67 -10.00 5.48
C VAL A 52 10.82 -8.61 4.89
N VAL A 53 10.64 -8.49 3.58
CA VAL A 53 10.68 -7.21 2.87
C VAL A 53 9.27 -6.85 2.44
N ASP A 54 8.85 -5.64 2.74
CA ASP A 54 7.62 -5.04 2.25
C ASP A 54 7.57 -5.09 0.72
N PRO A 55 6.59 -5.81 0.10
CA PRO A 55 6.50 -5.96 -1.35
C PRO A 55 6.40 -4.64 -2.11
N ALA A 56 5.99 -3.56 -1.44
CA ALA A 56 5.92 -2.24 -2.05
C ALA A 56 7.29 -1.58 -2.24
N LEU A 57 8.35 -2.11 -1.63
CA LEU A 57 9.72 -1.61 -1.79
C LEU A 57 10.35 -2.14 -3.09
N THR A 58 10.31 -1.33 -4.14
CA THR A 58 10.88 -1.65 -5.46
C THR A 58 12.26 -1.02 -5.73
N LEU A 59 12.89 -0.45 -4.70
CA LEU A 59 14.15 0.28 -4.83
C LEU A 59 15.36 -0.66 -4.99
N ARG A 60 16.45 -0.10 -5.53
CA ARG A 60 17.74 -0.81 -5.67
C ARG A 60 18.77 -0.23 -4.70
N VAL A 61 19.51 -1.11 -4.04
CA VAL A 61 20.55 -0.80 -3.04
C VAL A 61 21.88 -1.39 -3.45
N ASN A 62 22.98 -0.78 -3.01
CA ASN A 62 24.27 -1.44 -2.97
C ASN A 62 24.24 -2.55 -1.91
N PRO A 63 24.77 -3.75 -2.20
CA PRO A 63 24.91 -4.80 -1.21
C PRO A 63 25.68 -4.29 0.02
N PRO A 64 25.16 -4.49 1.24
CA PRO A 64 25.85 -4.11 2.46
C PRO A 64 27.14 -4.93 2.64
N LYS A 65 28.14 -4.32 3.28
CA LYS A 65 29.46 -4.92 3.46
C LYS A 65 29.74 -5.34 4.90
N ALA A 66 28.90 -4.91 5.83
CA ALA A 66 29.06 -5.26 7.24
C ALA A 66 29.10 -6.77 7.51
N ASP A 67 29.88 -7.12 8.53
CA ASP A 67 30.03 -8.48 9.05
C ASP A 67 28.99 -8.85 10.11
N ASP A 68 28.24 -7.85 10.59
CA ASP A 68 27.12 -7.98 11.52
C ASP A 68 25.79 -7.71 10.79
N LEU A 69 24.75 -8.44 11.19
CA LEU A 69 23.42 -8.36 10.59
C LEU A 69 22.78 -6.98 10.79
N GLU A 70 22.80 -6.45 12.02
CA GLU A 70 22.08 -5.22 12.35
C GLU A 70 22.70 -4.02 11.62
N ARG A 71 24.03 -3.95 11.61
CA ARG A 71 24.79 -2.97 10.85
C ARG A 71 24.60 -3.14 9.34
N ALA A 72 24.47 -4.37 8.83
CA ALA A 72 24.16 -4.60 7.43
C ALA A 72 22.75 -4.11 7.05
N LEU A 73 21.77 -4.26 7.95
CA LEU A 73 20.42 -3.71 7.79
C LEU A 73 20.42 -2.18 7.86
N ASP A 74 21.21 -1.58 8.75
CA ASP A 74 21.43 -0.13 8.81
C ASP A 74 22.03 0.39 7.51
N GLU A 75 23.13 -0.19 7.03
CA GLU A 75 23.78 0.17 5.76
C GLU A 75 22.82 0.07 4.56
N MET A 76 21.98 -0.96 4.54
CA MET A 76 21.02 -1.18 3.47
C MET A 76 19.89 -0.15 3.50
N THR A 77 19.28 0.08 4.67
CA THR A 77 18.13 0.99 4.81
C THR A 77 18.51 2.45 4.72
N ALA A 78 19.73 2.84 5.12
CA ALA A 78 20.25 4.20 5.00
C ALA A 78 20.34 4.71 3.54
N GLN A 79 20.34 3.80 2.56
CA GLN A 79 20.40 4.16 1.13
C GLN A 79 19.06 4.66 0.57
N ALA A 80 17.97 4.54 1.33
CA ALA A 80 16.64 4.95 0.91
C ALA A 80 15.98 5.87 1.95
N ARG A 81 15.30 6.92 1.46
CA ARG A 81 14.47 7.77 2.32
C ARG A 81 13.22 7.01 2.72
N ASP A 82 12.77 7.20 3.96
CA ASP A 82 11.53 6.61 4.50
C ASP A 82 11.50 5.07 4.51
N VAL A 83 12.67 4.40 4.52
CA VAL A 83 12.76 2.95 4.72
C VAL A 83 13.39 2.70 6.07
N VAL A 84 12.78 1.80 6.84
CA VAL A 84 13.25 1.42 8.16
C VAL A 84 13.28 -0.09 8.29
N TRP A 85 14.09 -0.60 9.20
CA TRP A 85 14.02 -1.98 9.63
C TRP A 85 13.59 -2.10 11.10
N ARG A 86 12.92 -3.20 11.45
CA ARG A 86 12.51 -3.52 12.82
C ARG A 86 12.78 -4.98 13.14
N LYS A 87 13.22 -5.24 14.38
CA LYS A 87 13.27 -6.59 14.96
C LYS A 87 11.89 -6.90 15.55
N VAL A 88 11.27 -7.99 15.11
CA VAL A 88 9.87 -8.31 15.41
C VAL A 88 9.79 -9.70 16.02
N TYR A 89 9.16 -9.80 17.17
CA TYR A 89 8.88 -11.08 17.82
C TYR A 89 7.40 -11.37 17.68
N THR A 90 7.09 -12.58 17.22
CA THR A 90 5.71 -13.02 16.96
C THR A 90 5.33 -14.12 17.92
N ASN A 91 4.05 -14.17 18.25
CA ASN A 91 3.42 -15.31 18.90
C ASN A 91 2.71 -16.16 17.84
N LYS A 92 2.49 -17.44 18.15
CA LYS A 92 1.63 -18.28 17.34
C LYS A 92 0.17 -17.92 17.57
N VAL A 93 -0.58 -17.72 16.49
CA VAL A 93 -2.03 -17.48 16.54
C VAL A 93 -2.72 -18.78 16.16
N LEU A 94 -3.50 -19.37 17.08
CA LEU A 94 -4.17 -20.66 16.87
C LEU A 94 -3.21 -21.79 16.44
N GLY A 95 -1.96 -21.74 16.89
CA GLY A 95 -0.91 -22.72 16.57
C GLY A 95 -0.19 -22.48 15.24
N ALA A 96 -0.61 -21.49 14.45
CA ALA A 96 0.06 -21.10 13.20
C ALA A 96 1.01 -19.92 13.41
N GLU A 97 2.14 -19.94 12.70
CA GLU A 97 3.02 -18.77 12.58
C GLU A 97 2.34 -17.72 11.68
N PRO A 98 2.41 -16.43 12.03
CA PRO A 98 1.89 -15.37 11.16
C PRO A 98 2.67 -15.30 9.85
N ASN A 99 1.96 -15.04 8.76
CA ASN A 99 2.58 -14.88 7.45
C ASN A 99 3.26 -13.50 7.30
N ALA A 100 4.07 -13.33 6.25
CA ALA A 100 4.81 -12.10 6.01
C ALA A 100 3.93 -10.84 5.90
N GLU A 101 2.77 -10.95 5.26
CA GLU A 101 1.83 -9.84 5.07
C GLU A 101 1.20 -9.39 6.40
N GLN A 102 0.80 -10.36 7.24
CA GLN A 102 0.29 -10.10 8.59
C GLN A 102 1.34 -9.41 9.46
N ILE A 103 2.60 -9.87 9.39
CA ILE A 103 3.72 -9.27 10.12
C ILE A 103 3.93 -7.81 9.67
N ILE A 104 4.05 -7.57 8.36
CA ILE A 104 4.27 -6.21 7.82
C ILE A 104 3.14 -5.27 8.23
N SER A 105 1.88 -5.72 8.08
CA SER A 105 0.69 -4.94 8.43
C SER A 105 0.68 -4.56 9.91
N ALA A 106 0.93 -5.53 10.80
CA ALA A 106 0.99 -5.30 12.24
C ALA A 106 2.12 -4.33 12.63
N VAL A 107 3.33 -4.53 12.07
CA VAL A 107 4.48 -3.66 12.35
C VAL A 107 4.21 -2.24 11.89
N ARG A 108 3.64 -2.06 10.69
CA ARG A 108 3.27 -0.75 10.18
C ARG A 108 2.25 -0.08 11.10
N ALA A 109 1.19 -0.80 11.48
CA ALA A 109 0.17 -0.27 12.39
C ALA A 109 0.78 0.18 13.73
N LEU A 110 1.70 -0.59 14.32
CA LEU A 110 2.33 -0.26 15.60
C LEU A 110 3.21 0.99 15.53
N ILE A 111 3.97 1.18 14.45
CA ILE A 111 4.92 2.30 14.33
C ILE A 111 4.29 3.59 13.79
N THR A 112 3.06 3.52 13.27
CA THR A 112 2.31 4.70 12.80
C THR A 112 1.38 5.31 13.86
N ILE A 113 1.20 4.65 15.01
CA ILE A 113 0.40 5.22 16.09
C ILE A 113 1.17 6.39 16.71
N GLU A 114 0.62 7.60 16.60
CA GLU A 114 1.20 8.83 17.15
C GLU A 114 0.85 9.05 18.64
N LEU A 115 0.20 8.06 19.27
CA LEU A 115 -0.19 8.09 20.68
C LEU A 115 0.87 7.40 21.55
N GLY A 116 1.18 7.97 22.72
CA GLY A 116 2.10 7.35 23.68
C GLY A 116 1.60 6.02 24.26
N GLY A 117 0.29 5.82 24.26
CA GLY A 117 -0.36 4.56 24.60
C GLY A 117 -1.86 4.61 24.37
N VAL A 118 -2.48 3.45 24.15
CA VAL A 118 -3.91 3.29 23.88
C VAL A 118 -4.41 2.02 24.55
N MET A 119 -5.55 2.11 25.22
CA MET A 119 -6.29 0.93 25.68
C MET A 119 -7.71 0.98 25.12
N VAL A 120 -8.14 -0.11 24.49
CA VAL A 120 -9.48 -0.28 23.94
C VAL A 120 -10.14 -1.46 24.63
N VAL A 121 -11.24 -1.20 25.34
CA VAL A 121 -11.98 -2.23 26.08
C VAL A 121 -13.20 -2.65 25.26
N ASN A 122 -13.38 -3.95 25.07
CA ASN A 122 -14.63 -4.55 24.57
C ASN A 122 -15.46 -5.04 25.78
N PRO A 123 -16.45 -4.26 26.25
CA PRO A 123 -17.21 -4.61 27.44
C PRO A 123 -18.07 -5.87 27.24
N ARG A 124 -18.46 -6.21 26.01
CA ARG A 124 -19.27 -7.40 25.72
C ARG A 124 -18.47 -8.70 25.86
N ALA A 125 -17.22 -8.68 25.41
CA ALA A 125 -16.34 -9.85 25.46
C ALA A 125 -15.47 -9.89 26.73
N ALA A 126 -15.53 -8.85 27.57
CA ALA A 126 -14.61 -8.64 28.70
C ALA A 126 -13.13 -8.74 28.30
N THR A 127 -12.79 -8.26 27.10
CA THR A 127 -11.41 -8.24 26.58
C THR A 127 -10.93 -6.81 26.41
N LEU A 128 -9.61 -6.63 26.44
CA LEU A 128 -8.96 -5.35 26.14
C LEU A 128 -7.82 -5.55 25.15
N ASN A 129 -7.57 -4.52 24.34
CA ASN A 129 -6.35 -4.36 23.55
C ASN A 129 -5.55 -3.22 24.17
N SER A 130 -4.24 -3.41 24.35
CA SER A 130 -3.35 -2.40 24.92
C SER A 130 -2.15 -2.19 24.00
N PHE A 131 -1.75 -0.94 23.87
CA PHE A 131 -0.57 -0.50 23.14
C PHE A 131 0.15 0.56 23.97
N VAL A 132 1.47 0.47 24.03
CA VAL A 132 2.35 1.47 24.64
C VAL A 132 3.50 1.72 23.67
N ALA A 133 3.67 2.97 23.25
CA ALA A 133 4.72 3.36 22.32
C ALA A 133 6.04 3.59 23.06
N ASN A 134 7.16 3.30 22.39
CA ASN A 134 8.51 3.65 22.83
C ASN A 134 8.86 3.21 24.26
N TYR A 135 8.31 2.08 24.70
CA TYR A 135 8.68 1.50 25.98
C TYR A 135 10.13 0.96 25.91
N PRO A 136 11.02 1.30 26.85
CA PRO A 136 12.39 0.83 26.83
C PRO A 136 12.47 -0.70 26.81
N ALA A 137 13.19 -1.24 25.82
CA ALA A 137 13.43 -2.68 25.74
C ALA A 137 14.41 -3.10 26.86
N PRO A 138 14.06 -4.09 27.70
CA PRO A 138 14.97 -4.60 28.71
C PRO A 138 16.18 -5.30 28.05
N PRO A 139 17.37 -5.29 28.68
CA PRO A 139 18.58 -5.89 28.11
C PRO A 139 18.48 -7.41 27.88
N ASP A 140 17.56 -8.08 28.59
CA ASP A 140 17.33 -9.52 28.56
C ASP A 140 15.96 -9.87 27.94
N LEU A 141 15.42 -8.97 27.09
CA LEU A 141 14.10 -9.13 26.47
C LEU A 141 13.88 -10.54 25.95
N GLU A 142 14.81 -11.10 25.17
CA GLU A 142 14.71 -12.44 24.58
C GLU A 142 14.45 -13.55 25.61
N ASN A 143 15.04 -13.45 26.80
CA ASN A 143 14.84 -14.43 27.88
C ASN A 143 13.47 -14.31 28.55
N THR A 144 12.84 -13.13 28.44
CA THR A 144 11.52 -12.84 29.02
C THR A 144 10.38 -13.13 28.04
N LEU A 145 10.64 -13.19 26.73
CA LEU A 145 9.61 -13.39 25.69
C LEU A 145 8.84 -14.70 25.84
N GLU A 146 9.52 -15.78 26.24
CA GLU A 146 8.90 -17.08 26.46
C GLU A 146 8.06 -17.13 27.74
N GLN A 147 8.28 -16.19 28.66
CA GLN A 147 7.54 -16.07 29.92
C GLN A 147 6.30 -15.17 29.79
N MET A 148 6.17 -14.42 28.68
CA MET A 148 4.98 -13.63 28.38
C MET A 148 3.79 -14.54 28.06
N GLN A 149 2.56 -14.05 28.27
CA GLN A 149 1.35 -14.79 27.97
C GLN A 149 0.48 -14.03 26.95
N PRO A 150 0.27 -14.57 25.73
CA PRO A 150 0.85 -15.82 25.20
C PRO A 150 2.36 -15.72 24.95
N PRO A 151 3.10 -16.86 24.95
CA PRO A 151 4.54 -16.85 24.76
C PRO A 151 4.91 -16.40 23.34
N PHE A 152 5.92 -15.56 23.26
CA PHE A 152 6.50 -15.12 22.00
C PHE A 152 7.67 -16.05 21.61
N SER A 153 7.88 -16.22 20.31
CA SER A 153 9.10 -16.86 19.82
C SER A 153 10.31 -15.97 20.16
N ALA A 154 11.32 -16.53 20.82
CA ALA A 154 12.60 -15.86 21.03
C ALA A 154 13.39 -15.63 19.73
N LYS A 155 12.99 -16.28 18.62
CA LYS A 155 13.57 -16.05 17.30
C LYS A 155 12.91 -14.85 16.64
N PRO A 156 13.65 -13.75 16.38
CA PRO A 156 13.08 -12.58 15.73
C PRO A 156 12.92 -12.77 14.22
N VAL A 157 11.94 -12.07 13.67
CA VAL A 157 11.80 -11.78 12.25
C VAL A 157 12.26 -10.33 12.03
N TYR A 158 13.17 -10.13 11.09
CA TYR A 158 13.63 -8.79 10.71
C TYR A 158 12.74 -8.28 9.59
N VAL A 159 12.12 -7.11 9.77
CA VAL A 159 11.16 -6.55 8.80
C VAL A 159 11.72 -5.26 8.23
N ILE A 160 11.78 -5.16 6.91
CA ILE A 160 12.17 -3.95 6.17
C ILE A 160 10.92 -3.40 5.49
N LEU A 161 10.54 -2.18 5.84
CA LEU A 161 9.29 -1.57 5.37
C LEU A 161 9.39 -0.06 5.21
N ASN A 162 8.44 0.51 4.48
CA ASN A 162 8.12 1.93 4.59
C ASN A 162 7.05 2.11 5.70
N PRO A 163 7.33 2.92 6.75
CA PRO A 163 6.41 3.10 7.86
C PRO A 163 5.19 3.93 7.44
N LYS A 164 5.31 4.81 6.43
CA LYS A 164 4.17 5.59 5.97
C LYS A 164 3.20 4.63 5.26
N PRO A 165 1.90 4.66 5.59
CA PRO A 165 0.91 3.89 4.86
C PRO A 165 0.96 4.32 3.41
N GLN A 166 1.51 3.46 2.55
CA GLN A 166 1.29 3.62 1.12
C GLN A 166 -0.17 3.29 0.89
N SER A 167 -0.92 4.29 0.42
CA SER A 167 -2.27 4.10 -0.09
C SER A 167 -2.26 2.88 -1.00
N ALA A 168 -3.13 1.91 -0.68
CA ALA A 168 -3.28 0.68 -1.45
C ALA A 168 -3.36 1.07 -2.93
N THR A 169 -2.39 0.62 -3.71
CA THR A 169 -2.08 1.08 -5.08
C THR A 169 -1.45 2.48 -5.13
N ALA A 170 -0.13 2.56 -5.00
CA ALA A 170 0.62 3.69 -5.53
C ALA A 170 0.50 3.65 -7.05
N LEU A 171 -0.54 4.30 -7.58
CA LEU A 171 -0.73 4.52 -9.01
C LEU A 171 0.55 5.23 -9.53
N ARG A 172 1.12 4.73 -10.63
CA ARG A 172 2.38 5.29 -11.15
C ARG A 172 2.08 6.60 -11.87
N GLY A 173 2.92 7.61 -11.64
CA GLY A 173 2.84 8.90 -12.34
C GLY A 173 2.63 10.10 -11.43
N SER A 174 2.48 11.27 -12.03
CA SER A 174 2.07 12.53 -11.39
C SER A 174 0.69 12.41 -10.74
N LYS A 175 0.35 13.28 -9.78
CA LYS A 175 -0.96 13.27 -9.10
C LYS A 175 -2.14 13.27 -10.08
N THR A 176 -2.00 13.94 -11.22
CA THR A 176 -2.98 14.00 -12.30
C THR A 176 -3.15 12.65 -13.01
N GLU A 177 -2.04 11.95 -13.29
CA GLU A 177 -2.06 10.61 -13.89
C GLU A 177 -2.62 9.56 -12.91
N GLN A 178 -2.32 9.71 -11.62
CA GLN A 178 -2.90 8.87 -10.57
C GLN A 178 -4.42 9.04 -10.50
N PHE A 179 -4.91 10.28 -10.53
CA PHE A 179 -6.33 10.56 -10.55
C PHE A 179 -7.03 9.96 -11.78
N ALA A 180 -6.41 10.09 -12.96
CA ALA A 180 -6.92 9.49 -14.20
C ALA A 180 -6.97 7.96 -14.13
N GLN A 181 -5.91 7.31 -13.61
CA GLN A 181 -5.89 5.85 -13.43
C GLN A 181 -6.95 5.38 -12.42
N MET A 182 -7.15 6.12 -11.33
CA MET A 182 -8.18 5.82 -10.34
C MET A 182 -9.59 5.92 -10.95
N GLN A 183 -9.86 6.99 -11.72
CA GLN A 183 -11.13 7.12 -12.44
C GLN A 183 -11.34 5.98 -13.43
N GLN A 184 -10.30 5.59 -14.17
CA GLN A 184 -10.38 4.49 -15.13
C GLN A 184 -10.67 3.15 -14.44
N GLN A 185 -10.05 2.88 -13.30
CA GLN A 185 -10.33 1.69 -12.49
C GLN A 185 -11.77 1.68 -11.95
N LEU A 186 -12.27 2.83 -11.49
CA LEU A 186 -13.66 2.96 -11.05
C LEU A 186 -14.64 2.70 -12.20
N MET A 187 -14.37 3.25 -13.38
CA MET A 187 -15.19 3.03 -14.58
C MET A 187 -15.13 1.58 -15.05
N ASP A 188 -13.96 0.96 -15.07
CA ASP A 188 -13.80 -0.46 -15.43
C ASP A 188 -14.52 -1.39 -14.44
N LEU A 189 -14.49 -1.04 -13.15
CA LEU A 189 -15.21 -1.79 -12.12
C LEU A 189 -16.72 -1.67 -12.34
N LEU A 190 -17.23 -0.45 -12.56
CA LEU A 190 -18.64 -0.20 -12.85
C LEU A 190 -19.09 -0.86 -14.17
N ALA A 191 -18.21 -0.93 -15.17
CA ALA A 191 -18.48 -1.59 -16.44
C ALA A 191 -18.58 -3.11 -16.32
N LYS A 192 -17.82 -3.72 -15.40
CA LYS A 192 -17.84 -5.17 -15.11
C LYS A 192 -19.02 -5.59 -14.23
N MET A 193 -19.67 -4.66 -13.53
CA MET A 193 -20.90 -4.93 -12.77
C MET A 193 -22.11 -5.00 -13.71
N SER A 194 -23.08 -5.85 -13.35
CA SER A 194 -24.39 -5.83 -13.99
C SER A 194 -25.13 -4.50 -13.71
N PRO A 195 -26.14 -4.11 -14.52
CA PRO A 195 -26.88 -2.87 -14.32
C PRO A 195 -27.55 -2.76 -12.94
N GLU A 196 -28.02 -3.89 -12.39
CA GLU A 196 -28.66 -3.98 -11.09
C GLU A 196 -27.64 -3.81 -9.95
N GLU A 197 -26.48 -4.48 -10.04
CA GLU A 197 -25.38 -4.32 -9.08
C GLU A 197 -24.82 -2.89 -9.10
N ARG A 198 -24.75 -2.28 -10.30
CA ARG A 198 -24.33 -0.89 -10.44
C ARG A 198 -25.31 0.06 -9.76
N GLN A 199 -26.62 -0.13 -9.94
CA GLN A 199 -27.63 0.68 -9.24
C GLN A 199 -27.53 0.52 -7.72
N GLN A 200 -27.37 -0.71 -7.23
CA GLN A 200 -27.24 -0.97 -5.80
C GLN A 200 -25.95 -0.36 -5.22
N ALA A 201 -24.83 -0.45 -5.93
CA ALA A 201 -23.57 0.16 -5.53
C ALA A 201 -23.67 1.69 -5.47
N LEU A 202 -24.33 2.32 -6.46
CA LEU A 202 -24.56 3.76 -6.50
C LEU A 202 -25.50 4.22 -5.38
N GLN A 203 -26.58 3.48 -5.11
CA GLN A 203 -27.49 3.76 -3.99
C GLN A 203 -26.77 3.63 -2.65
N SER A 204 -25.95 2.60 -2.49
CA SER A 204 -25.13 2.40 -1.30
C SER A 204 -24.15 3.56 -1.09
N ALA A 205 -23.41 3.95 -2.14
CA ALA A 205 -22.50 5.10 -2.09
C ALA A 205 -23.24 6.40 -1.75
N MET A 206 -24.41 6.63 -2.34
CA MET A 206 -25.22 7.81 -2.07
C MET A 206 -25.77 7.82 -0.63
N SER A 207 -26.18 6.67 -0.10
CA SER A 207 -26.60 6.54 1.30
C SER A 207 -25.44 6.78 2.28
N MET A 208 -24.25 6.26 1.96
CA MET A 208 -23.05 6.47 2.76
C MET A 208 -22.64 7.95 2.76
N TRP A 209 -22.77 8.62 1.61
CA TRP A 209 -22.58 10.07 1.50
C TRP A 209 -23.60 10.85 2.32
N MET A 210 -24.90 10.53 2.20
CA MET A 210 -25.97 11.22 2.91
C MET A 210 -25.92 11.01 4.44
N ASN A 211 -25.33 9.90 4.89
CA ASN A 211 -25.13 9.58 6.29
C ASN A 211 -23.75 10.00 6.83
N ALA A 212 -22.83 10.45 5.97
CA ALA A 212 -21.53 10.95 6.41
C ALA A 212 -21.70 12.23 7.25
N ASP A 213 -20.78 12.47 8.17
CA ASP A 213 -20.79 13.66 9.02
C ASP A 213 -20.92 14.94 8.16
N PRO A 214 -21.78 15.90 8.53
CA PRO A 214 -21.98 17.12 7.74
C PRO A 214 -20.70 17.92 7.48
N ASN A 215 -19.76 17.97 8.44
CA ASN A 215 -18.49 18.67 8.26
C ASN A 215 -17.57 17.89 7.32
N LEU A 216 -17.54 16.56 7.42
CA LEU A 216 -16.78 15.71 6.50
C LEU A 216 -17.32 15.82 5.06
N ARG A 217 -18.65 15.86 4.90
CA ARG A 217 -19.30 16.13 3.61
C ARG A 217 -18.87 17.48 3.04
N ASN A 218 -18.97 18.54 3.85
CA ASN A 218 -18.60 19.88 3.41
C ASN A 218 -17.11 19.97 3.02
N GLN A 219 -16.23 19.34 3.80
CA GLN A 219 -14.81 19.28 3.50
C GLN A 219 -14.54 18.58 2.16
N MET A 220 -15.18 17.42 1.92
CA MET A 220 -15.06 16.71 0.64
C MET A 220 -15.64 17.51 -0.53
N ILE A 221 -16.73 18.26 -0.33
CA ILE A 221 -17.29 19.17 -1.35
C ILE A 221 -16.27 20.26 -1.69
N PHE A 222 -15.67 20.91 -0.68
CA PHE A 222 -14.67 21.95 -0.90
C PHE A 222 -13.42 21.41 -1.60
N GLU A 223 -12.96 20.23 -1.23
CA GLU A 223 -11.80 19.60 -1.85
C GLU A 223 -12.11 19.16 -3.29
N GLY A 224 -13.30 18.62 -3.54
CA GLY A 224 -13.79 18.31 -4.88
C GLY A 224 -13.87 19.56 -5.77
N MET A 225 -14.40 20.67 -5.25
CA MET A 225 -14.43 21.95 -5.97
C MET A 225 -13.03 22.46 -6.29
N ARG A 226 -12.11 22.43 -5.32
CA ARG A 226 -10.71 22.85 -5.54
C ARG A 226 -10.06 22.03 -6.65
N MET A 227 -10.18 20.71 -6.60
CA MET A 227 -9.61 19.83 -7.63
C MET A 227 -10.24 20.06 -9.01
N SER A 228 -11.57 20.26 -9.06
CA SER A 228 -12.26 20.56 -10.32
C SER A 228 -11.79 21.88 -10.93
N PHE A 229 -11.49 22.88 -10.09
CA PHE A 229 -10.98 24.17 -10.53
C PHE A 229 -9.54 24.07 -11.03
N GLU A 230 -8.68 23.34 -10.33
CA GLU A 230 -7.32 23.04 -10.78
C GLU A 230 -7.34 22.31 -12.12
N TYR A 231 -8.22 21.31 -12.28
CA TYR A 231 -8.38 20.61 -13.55
C TYR A 231 -8.89 21.55 -14.66
N TRP A 232 -9.89 22.38 -14.39
CA TRP A 232 -10.41 23.35 -15.36
C TRP A 232 -9.33 24.32 -15.86
N GLN A 233 -8.41 24.74 -14.99
CA GLN A 233 -7.27 25.57 -15.36
C GLN A 233 -6.25 24.85 -16.26
N THR A 234 -6.20 23.52 -16.21
CA THR A 234 -5.32 22.73 -17.10
C THR A 234 -5.92 22.49 -18.49
N LEU A 235 -7.21 22.77 -18.69
CA LEU A 235 -7.89 22.59 -19.98
C LEU A 235 -7.60 23.76 -20.94
N SER A 236 -7.63 23.47 -22.24
CA SER A 236 -7.51 24.52 -23.26
C SER A 236 -8.76 25.43 -23.29
N PRO A 237 -8.68 26.67 -23.82
CA PRO A 237 -9.82 27.57 -23.92
C PRO A 237 -11.01 27.02 -24.72
N GLU A 238 -10.77 26.09 -25.66
CA GLU A 238 -11.81 25.40 -26.41
C GLU A 238 -12.47 24.31 -25.56
N GLN A 239 -11.69 23.50 -24.85
CA GLN A 239 -12.20 22.48 -23.92
C GLN A 239 -12.98 23.09 -22.76
N GLN A 240 -12.55 24.26 -22.27
CA GLN A 240 -13.28 25.01 -21.25
C GLN A 240 -14.65 25.49 -21.77
N ARG A 241 -14.73 25.94 -23.04
CA ARG A 241 -15.99 26.36 -23.67
C ARG A 241 -16.94 25.19 -23.90
N GLU A 242 -16.41 24.08 -24.39
CA GLU A 242 -17.19 22.85 -24.60
C GLU A 242 -17.75 22.32 -23.28
N MET A 243 -16.95 22.31 -22.21
CA MET A 243 -17.44 21.99 -20.87
C MET A 243 -18.48 22.99 -20.35
N MET A 244 -18.32 24.29 -20.61
CA MET A 244 -19.33 25.29 -20.23
C MET A 244 -20.65 25.10 -21.00
N GLU A 245 -20.60 24.76 -22.28
CA GLU A 245 -21.80 24.45 -23.06
C GLU A 245 -22.48 23.17 -22.58
N MET A 246 -21.70 22.12 -22.26
CA MET A 246 -22.22 20.88 -21.70
C MET A 246 -22.85 21.11 -20.33
N GLY A 247 -22.19 21.89 -19.46
CA GLY A 247 -22.71 22.27 -18.15
C GLY A 247 -23.98 23.11 -18.23
N ARG A 248 -24.05 24.04 -19.18
CA ARG A 248 -25.24 24.86 -19.43
C ARG A 248 -26.44 24.01 -19.85
N LYS A 249 -26.24 23.09 -20.80
CA LYS A 249 -27.29 22.15 -21.22
C LYS A 249 -27.76 21.26 -20.07
N PHE A 250 -26.84 20.77 -19.25
CA PHE A 250 -27.17 19.95 -18.07
C PHE A 250 -27.98 20.74 -17.04
N PHE A 251 -27.59 21.98 -16.75
CA PHE A 251 -28.29 22.85 -15.80
C PHE A 251 -29.69 23.23 -16.29
N GLU A 252 -29.83 23.59 -17.57
CA GLU A 252 -31.11 23.89 -18.19
C GLU A 252 -32.04 22.67 -18.17
N GLN A 253 -31.50 21.46 -18.37
CA GLN A 253 -32.28 20.22 -18.35
C GLN A 253 -32.74 19.79 -16.95
N TYR A 254 -31.95 20.07 -15.90
CA TYR A 254 -32.24 19.60 -14.54
C TYR A 254 -32.89 20.66 -13.63
N PHE A 255 -32.58 21.94 -13.81
CA PHE A 255 -33.08 23.05 -12.99
C PHE A 255 -33.94 24.05 -13.76
N GLY A 256 -33.88 24.05 -15.10
CA GLY A 256 -34.64 24.96 -15.96
C GLY A 256 -36.08 24.51 -16.28
N GLY A 257 -36.53 23.38 -15.73
CA GLY A 257 -37.88 22.83 -15.96
C GLY A 257 -38.99 23.35 -15.03
N GLY A 258 -38.70 24.33 -14.17
CA GLY A 258 -39.68 24.95 -13.27
C GLY A 258 -39.94 26.39 -13.66
N GLY A 259 -41.00 26.62 -14.45
CA GLY A 259 -41.51 27.96 -14.70
C GLY A 259 -41.83 28.65 -13.38
N MET A 260 -41.22 29.82 -13.15
CA MET A 260 -41.79 30.84 -12.26
C MET A 260 -43.15 31.23 -12.86
N PRO A 261 -44.28 31.09 -12.14
CA PRO A 261 -45.51 31.74 -12.56
C PRO A 261 -45.35 33.26 -12.32
N ASP A 262 -45.75 34.03 -13.32
CA ASP A 262 -45.64 35.48 -13.39
C ASP A 262 -46.01 36.21 -12.09
N LEU A 263 -45.17 37.17 -11.72
CA LEU A 263 -45.52 38.37 -10.96
C LEU A 263 -44.95 39.60 -11.67
#